data_AF-A0AAW6JT17-F1
#
_entry.id   AF-A0AAW6JT17-F1
#
_cell.length_a   1.000
_cell.length_b   1.000
_cell.length_c   1.000
_cell.angle_alpha   90.00
_cell.angle_beta   90.00
_cell.angle_gamma   90.00
#
_symmetry.space_group_name_H-M   'P 1'
#
loop_
_entity.id
_entity.type
_entity.pdbx_description
1 polymer ?
#
loop_
_entity_poly.entity_id
_entity_poly.type
_entity_poly.pdbx_seq_one_letter_code
_entity_poly.pdbx_strand_id
1 'polypeptide(L)'
;MYKLQRIFSGFVLLLVYIPSWIINSIVNVKYLCKKRQALAKHQEILDWVKTQNIPLDSSEALKLPDHLVDISYNGLVQALHTSEGTYCVAIMIQNKYTISATYRVKGIFACDFPLNPRYLTKIPDICHRINILGEYQKPYKAAWAFTNLEVDKQYNDCLFEVHR
;
A
#
# COMPACT_ATOMS: atom_id res chain seq x y z
N MET A 1 45.72 -4.29 24.52
CA MET A 1 44.75 -3.30 23.95
C MET A 1 43.66 -3.91 23.07
N TYR A 2 43.88 -5.02 22.34
CA TYR A 2 42.85 -5.63 21.46
C TYR A 2 41.57 -6.17 22.14
N LYS A 3 41.62 -6.60 23.42
CA LYS A 3 40.45 -7.17 24.12
C LYS A 3 39.39 -6.13 24.50
N LEU A 4 39.78 -4.90 24.87
CA LEU A 4 38.82 -3.84 25.22
C LEU A 4 38.05 -3.34 23.99
N GLN A 5 38.73 -3.14 22.87
CA GLN A 5 38.12 -2.70 21.61
C GLN A 5 37.03 -3.66 21.12
N ARG A 6 37.22 -4.98 21.31
CA ARG A 6 36.27 -6.02 20.92
C ARG A 6 35.01 -6.05 21.81
N ILE A 7 35.17 -5.76 23.11
CA ILE A 7 34.05 -5.67 24.06
C ILE A 7 33.22 -4.40 23.78
N PHE A 8 33.87 -3.26 23.57
CA PHE A 8 33.18 -2.02 23.21
C PHE A 8 32.44 -2.13 21.87
N SER A 9 33.05 -2.75 20.86
CA SER A 9 32.39 -3.01 19.58
C SER A 9 31.16 -3.93 19.73
N GLY A 10 31.24 -4.98 20.55
CA GLY A 10 30.11 -5.87 20.84
C GLY A 10 28.97 -5.18 21.60
N PHE A 11 29.30 -4.31 22.58
CA PHE A 11 28.31 -3.51 23.30
C PHE A 11 27.63 -2.47 22.41
N VAL A 12 28.37 -1.79 21.52
CA VAL A 12 27.80 -0.85 20.55
C VAL A 12 26.88 -1.58 19.56
N LEU A 13 27.26 -2.77 19.08
CA LEU A 13 26.42 -3.59 18.23
C LEU A 13 25.11 -3.99 18.93
N LEU A 14 25.17 -4.44 20.19
CA LEU A 14 23.97 -4.76 20.99
C LEU A 14 23.08 -3.53 21.23
N LEU A 15 23.68 -2.37 21.52
CA LEU A 15 22.97 -1.11 21.75
C LEU A 15 22.26 -0.59 20.49
N VAL A 16 22.71 -0.95 19.29
CA VAL A 16 22.01 -0.59 18.04
C VAL A 16 21.00 -1.67 17.64
N TYR A 17 21.35 -2.94 17.83
CA TYR A 17 20.54 -4.07 17.38
C TYR A 17 19.25 -4.23 18.17
N ILE A 18 19.29 -4.09 19.50
CA ILE A 18 18.12 -4.25 20.37
C ILE A 18 17.06 -3.17 20.07
N PRO A 19 17.39 -1.85 20.04
CA PRO A 19 16.41 -0.82 19.66
C PRO A 19 15.89 -1.00 18.24
N SER A 20 16.75 -1.35 17.28
CA SER A 20 16.33 -1.60 15.89
C SER A 20 15.31 -2.74 15.80
N TRP A 21 15.50 -3.82 16.57
CA TRP A 21 14.59 -4.95 16.59
C TRP A 21 13.24 -4.60 17.23
N ILE A 22 13.26 -3.83 18.35
CA ILE A 22 12.05 -3.34 19.02
C ILE A 22 11.26 -2.41 18.08
N ILE A 23 11.93 -1.44 17.46
CA ILE A 23 11.31 -0.50 16.51
C ILE A 23 10.67 -1.27 15.35
N ASN A 24 11.38 -2.22 14.75
CA ASN A 24 10.84 -3.00 13.63
C ASN A 24 9.62 -3.85 14.07
N SER A 25 9.63 -4.38 15.29
CA SER A 25 8.51 -5.13 15.87
C SER A 25 7.27 -4.25 16.05
N ILE A 26 7.43 -3.05 16.63
CA ILE A 26 6.34 -2.08 16.79
C ILE A 26 5.76 -1.67 15.44
N VAL A 27 6.62 -1.39 14.46
CA VAL A 27 6.21 -1.02 13.10
C VAL A 27 5.42 -2.15 12.43
N ASN A 28 5.82 -3.41 12.65
CA ASN A 28 5.12 -4.57 12.09
C ASN A 28 3.75 -4.78 12.74
N VAL A 29 3.65 -4.66 14.07
CA VAL A 29 2.37 -4.73 14.79
C VAL A 29 1.41 -3.63 14.31
N LYS A 30 1.90 -2.39 14.19
CA LYS A 30 1.10 -1.27 13.67
C LYS A 30 0.58 -1.54 12.26
N TYR A 31 1.43 -2.08 11.38
CA TYR A 31 1.03 -2.50 10.04
C TYR A 31 -0.06 -3.56 10.08
N LEU A 32 0.08 -4.61 10.89
CA LEU A 32 -0.93 -5.67 11.01
C LEU A 32 -2.27 -5.16 11.51
N CYS A 33 -2.28 -4.26 12.51
CA CYS A 33 -3.50 -3.64 13.02
C CYS A 33 -4.20 -2.80 11.94
N LYS A 34 -3.46 -1.91 11.27
CA LYS A 34 -4.00 -1.09 10.17
C LYS A 34 -4.46 -1.94 8.99
N LYS A 35 -3.74 -3.03 8.66
CA LYS A 35 -4.16 -3.98 7.62
C LYS A 35 -5.52 -4.59 7.94
N ARG A 36 -5.73 -5.05 9.17
CA ARG A 36 -7.03 -5.60 9.58
C ARG A 36 -8.14 -4.54 9.47
N GLN A 37 -7.87 -3.31 9.89
CA GLN A 37 -8.83 -2.21 9.76
C GLN A 37 -9.14 -1.89 8.29
N ALA A 38 -8.13 -1.78 7.43
CA ALA A 38 -8.30 -1.56 6.00
C ALA A 38 -9.15 -2.65 5.36
N LEU A 39 -8.88 -3.92 5.68
CA LEU A 39 -9.69 -5.05 5.20
C LEU A 39 -11.14 -5.01 5.72
N ALA A 40 -11.37 -4.58 6.96
CA ALA A 40 -12.72 -4.47 7.50
C ALA A 40 -13.49 -3.24 6.95
N LYS A 41 -12.78 -2.18 6.57
CA LYS A 41 -13.35 -0.88 6.22
C LYS A 41 -13.22 -0.50 4.74
N HIS A 42 -12.68 -1.37 3.89
CA HIS A 42 -12.48 -1.10 2.47
C HIS A 42 -13.79 -0.71 1.75
N GLN A 43 -14.90 -1.37 2.08
CA GLN A 43 -16.20 -1.05 1.48
C GLN A 43 -16.67 0.36 1.86
N GLU A 44 -16.53 0.73 3.14
CA GLU A 44 -16.86 2.07 3.63
C GLU A 44 -16.00 3.15 2.95
N ILE A 45 -14.71 2.85 2.73
CA ILE A 45 -13.80 3.73 1.98
C ILE A 45 -14.23 3.86 0.52
N LEU A 46 -14.58 2.75 -0.15
CA LEU A 46 -15.07 2.75 -1.53
C LEU A 46 -16.36 3.56 -1.66
N ASP A 47 -17.33 3.35 -0.76
CA ASP A 47 -18.60 4.07 -0.76
C ASP A 47 -18.37 5.57 -0.56
N TRP A 48 -17.47 5.95 0.36
CA TRP A 48 -17.06 7.33 0.54
C TRP A 48 -16.37 7.92 -0.70
N VAL A 49 -15.46 7.19 -1.34
CA VAL A 49 -14.80 7.64 -2.58
C VAL A 49 -15.81 7.90 -3.69
N LYS A 50 -16.85 7.05 -3.82
CA LYS A 50 -17.93 7.27 -4.81
C LYS A 50 -18.65 8.59 -4.59
N THR A 51 -18.85 9.02 -3.34
CA THR A 51 -19.48 10.32 -3.04
C THR A 51 -18.64 11.52 -3.48
N GLN A 52 -17.33 11.33 -3.72
CA GLN A 52 -16.45 12.41 -4.18
C GLN A 52 -16.60 12.70 -5.68
N ASN A 53 -17.36 11.89 -6.43
CA ASN A 53 -17.66 12.10 -7.86
C ASN A 53 -16.42 12.35 -8.73
N ILE A 54 -15.40 11.50 -8.57
CA ILE A 54 -14.18 11.55 -9.39
C ILE A 54 -14.56 11.38 -10.88
N PRO A 55 -14.06 12.23 -11.80
CA PRO A 55 -14.33 12.09 -13.22
C PRO A 55 -13.94 10.72 -13.78
N LEU A 56 -14.64 10.27 -14.82
CA LEU A 56 -14.29 9.02 -15.52
C LEU A 56 -12.85 9.07 -16.06
N ASP A 57 -12.18 7.93 -16.02
CA ASP A 57 -10.77 7.74 -16.42
C ASP A 57 -9.80 8.73 -15.76
N SER A 58 -10.05 9.07 -14.49
CA SER A 58 -9.23 9.98 -13.71
C SER A 58 -8.86 9.41 -12.34
N SER A 59 -7.77 9.91 -11.77
CA SER A 59 -7.26 9.48 -10.46
C SER A 59 -6.96 10.66 -9.55
N GLU A 60 -7.19 10.47 -8.25
CA GLU A 60 -7.04 11.52 -7.26
C GLU A 60 -6.57 10.98 -5.90
N ALA A 61 -5.81 11.78 -5.16
CA ALA A 61 -5.46 11.51 -3.77
C ALA A 61 -6.48 12.18 -2.85
N LEU A 62 -7.30 11.40 -2.18
CA LEU A 62 -8.40 11.88 -1.36
C LEU A 62 -8.07 11.73 0.13
N LYS A 63 -8.38 12.76 0.93
CA LYS A 63 -8.21 12.72 2.39
C LYS A 63 -9.36 11.94 3.03
N LEU A 64 -9.04 10.85 3.71
CA LEU A 64 -10.03 10.02 4.38
C LEU A 64 -10.77 10.80 5.49
N PRO A 65 -12.04 10.44 5.78
CA PRO A 65 -12.77 10.93 6.95
C PRO A 65 -11.99 10.71 8.25
N ASP A 66 -12.25 11.54 9.27
CA ASP A 66 -11.48 11.54 10.53
C ASP A 66 -11.47 10.18 11.22
N HIS A 67 -12.55 9.38 11.13
CA HIS A 67 -12.62 8.05 11.72
C HIS A 67 -11.92 6.95 10.90
N LEU A 68 -11.49 7.26 9.67
CA LEU A 68 -10.78 6.35 8.75
C LEU A 68 -9.33 6.80 8.47
N VAL A 69 -8.96 8.03 8.85
CA VAL A 69 -7.67 8.66 8.52
C VAL A 69 -6.48 7.83 8.98
N ASP A 70 -6.59 7.18 10.15
CA ASP A 70 -5.52 6.38 10.75
C ASP A 70 -5.27 5.05 10.04
N ILE A 71 -6.14 4.60 9.13
CA ILE A 71 -5.97 3.35 8.40
C ILE A 71 -4.80 3.46 7.40
N SER A 72 -4.65 4.63 6.77
CA SER A 72 -3.59 4.88 5.80
C SER A 72 -2.33 5.44 6.47
N TYR A 73 -1.22 5.50 5.74
CA TYR A 73 0.06 6.02 6.22
C TYR A 73 0.02 7.53 6.46
N ASN A 74 -0.66 8.27 5.59
CA ASN A 74 -0.69 9.74 5.56
C ASN A 74 -2.11 10.33 5.64
N GLY A 75 -3.11 9.53 5.98
CA GLY A 75 -4.51 9.97 5.95
C GLY A 75 -5.12 10.05 4.55
N LEU A 76 -4.41 9.62 3.51
CA LEU A 76 -4.88 9.67 2.14
C LEU A 76 -5.16 8.27 1.59
N VAL A 77 -6.14 8.21 0.70
CA VAL A 77 -6.36 7.08 -0.20
C VAL A 77 -6.16 7.55 -1.64
N GLN A 78 -5.52 6.73 -2.46
CA GLN A 78 -5.50 6.99 -3.90
C GLN A 78 -6.73 6.35 -4.49
N ALA A 79 -7.53 7.12 -5.20
CA ALA A 79 -8.75 6.68 -5.84
C ALA A 79 -8.62 6.80 -7.36
N LEU A 80 -9.23 5.86 -8.06
CA LEU A 80 -9.29 5.76 -9.51
C LEU A 80 -10.72 5.45 -9.93
N HIS A 81 -11.25 6.26 -10.83
CA HIS A 81 -12.44 5.92 -11.58
C HIS A 81 -11.98 5.49 -12.97
N THR A 82 -12.00 4.19 -13.22
CA THR A 82 -11.48 3.60 -14.47
C THR A 82 -12.32 4.00 -15.67
N SER A 83 -11.77 3.87 -16.88
CA SER A 83 -12.52 4.05 -18.14
C SER A 83 -13.73 3.11 -18.29
N GLU A 84 -13.78 2.02 -17.52
CA GLU A 84 -14.87 1.03 -17.51
C GLU A 84 -15.97 1.36 -16.48
N GLY A 85 -15.84 2.48 -15.74
CA GLY A 85 -16.82 2.88 -14.73
C GLY A 85 -16.64 2.20 -13.36
N THR A 86 -15.56 1.44 -13.18
CA THR A 86 -15.20 0.82 -11.89
C THR A 86 -14.43 1.82 -11.02
N TYR A 87 -14.78 1.86 -9.74
CA TYR A 87 -14.03 2.59 -8.73
C TYR A 87 -13.03 1.66 -8.05
N CYS A 88 -11.76 2.07 -8.06
CA CYS A 88 -10.70 1.37 -7.37
C CYS A 88 -9.98 2.30 -6.41
N VAL A 89 -9.52 1.75 -5.29
CA VAL A 89 -8.83 2.46 -4.22
C VAL A 89 -7.56 1.72 -3.83
N ALA A 90 -6.46 2.46 -3.67
CA ALA A 90 -5.22 1.98 -3.09
C ALA A 90 -5.02 2.64 -1.73
N ILE A 91 -5.13 1.82 -0.68
CA ILE A 91 -4.97 2.20 0.72
C ILE A 91 -3.53 1.87 1.11
N MET A 92 -2.67 2.88 1.14
CA MET A 92 -1.26 2.73 1.52
C MET A 92 -1.15 2.70 3.04
N ILE A 93 -0.67 1.59 3.60
CA ILE A 93 -0.63 1.39 5.05
C ILE A 93 0.77 1.65 5.60
N GLN A 94 1.78 1.25 4.84
CA GLN A 94 3.18 1.34 5.24
C GLN A 94 4.04 1.77 4.06
N ASN A 95 4.97 2.68 4.35
CA ASN A 95 6.05 3.04 3.45
C ASN A 95 7.38 2.70 4.14
N LYS A 96 8.15 1.77 3.56
CA LYS A 96 9.47 1.38 4.06
C LYS A 96 10.56 1.93 3.15
N TYR A 97 11.54 2.58 3.76
CA TYR A 97 12.83 2.83 3.12
C TYR A 97 13.63 1.53 3.09
N THR A 98 14.07 1.11 1.91
CA THR A 98 15.08 0.05 1.78
C THR A 98 16.47 0.68 1.68
N ILE A 99 17.51 -0.10 1.99
CA ILE A 99 18.93 0.31 1.95
C ILE A 99 19.32 0.76 0.52
N SER A 100 18.59 0.32 -0.51
CA SER A 100 18.76 0.68 -1.92
C SER A 100 17.99 1.93 -2.37
N ALA A 101 17.48 2.77 -1.46
CA ALA A 101 16.69 3.97 -1.76
C ALA A 101 15.38 3.72 -2.54
N THR A 102 14.95 2.47 -2.66
CA THR A 102 13.65 2.12 -3.24
C THR A 102 12.59 2.13 -2.15
N TYR A 103 11.54 2.93 -2.37
CA TYR A 103 10.35 2.98 -1.52
C TYR A 103 9.56 1.70 -1.69
N ARG A 104 9.46 0.91 -0.62
CA ARG A 104 8.50 -0.20 -0.60
C ARG A 104 7.20 0.25 0.03
N VAL A 105 6.17 0.40 -0.78
CA VAL A 105 4.82 0.71 -0.31
C VAL A 105 4.06 -0.60 -0.13
N LYS A 106 3.42 -0.77 1.02
CA LYS A 106 2.54 -1.91 1.31
C LYS A 106 1.16 -1.43 1.67
N GLY A 107 0.14 -2.10 1.17
CA GLY A 107 -1.23 -1.66 1.34
C GLY A 107 -2.27 -2.67 0.91
N ILE A 108 -3.50 -2.16 0.82
CA ILE A 108 -4.66 -2.87 0.30
C ILE A 108 -5.11 -2.17 -0.98
N PHE A 109 -5.37 -2.96 -2.02
CA PHE A 109 -6.01 -2.52 -3.23
C PHE A 109 -7.42 -3.12 -3.28
N ALA A 110 -8.43 -2.27 -3.49
CA ALA A 110 -9.82 -2.70 -3.54
C ALA A 110 -10.54 -2.04 -4.72
N CYS A 111 -11.46 -2.76 -5.36
CA CYS A 111 -12.38 -2.22 -6.36
C CYS A 111 -13.83 -2.53 -5.99
N ASP A 112 -14.77 -1.76 -6.52
CA ASP A 112 -16.20 -1.99 -6.29
C ASP A 112 -16.80 -3.10 -7.18
N PHE A 113 -16.11 -3.45 -8.26
CA PHE A 113 -16.41 -4.61 -9.12
C PHE A 113 -15.17 -5.50 -9.31
N PRO A 114 -15.37 -6.79 -9.67
CA PRO A 114 -14.28 -7.70 -9.97
C PRO A 114 -13.31 -7.10 -10.98
N LEU A 115 -12.01 -7.17 -10.65
CA LEU A 115 -10.99 -6.58 -11.50
C LEU A 115 -10.93 -7.33 -12.83
N ASN A 116 -10.98 -6.58 -13.94
CA ASN A 116 -10.88 -7.17 -15.27
C ASN A 116 -9.56 -7.95 -15.41
N PRO A 117 -9.58 -9.23 -15.84
CA PRO A 117 -8.38 -10.05 -16.01
C PRO A 117 -7.28 -9.39 -16.86
N ARG A 118 -7.64 -8.48 -17.77
CA ARG A 118 -6.66 -7.71 -18.57
C ARG A 118 -5.68 -6.88 -17.73
N TYR A 119 -6.09 -6.46 -16.53
CA TYR A 119 -5.24 -5.71 -15.61
C TYR A 119 -4.36 -6.63 -14.75
N LEU A 120 -4.63 -7.94 -14.75
CA LEU A 120 -3.89 -8.94 -14.01
C LEU A 120 -2.86 -9.59 -14.92
N THR A 121 -1.60 -9.16 -14.80
CA THR A 121 -0.51 -9.84 -15.49
C THR A 121 -0.15 -11.10 -14.70
N LYS A 122 -0.44 -12.27 -15.26
CA LYS A 122 0.00 -13.56 -14.72
C LYS A 122 1.38 -13.88 -15.28
N ILE A 123 2.40 -13.69 -14.47
CA ILE A 123 3.77 -14.08 -14.81
C ILE A 123 3.98 -15.48 -14.25
N PRO A 124 4.35 -16.49 -15.06
CA PRO A 124 4.71 -17.81 -14.55
C PRO A 124 5.76 -17.69 -13.44
N ASP A 125 5.56 -18.40 -12.32
CA ASP A 125 6.44 -18.44 -11.16
C ASP A 125 6.62 -17.12 -10.37
N ILE A 126 5.84 -16.07 -10.67
CA ILE A 126 5.88 -14.76 -9.99
C ILE A 126 4.46 -14.35 -9.54
N CYS A 127 4.38 -13.61 -8.42
CA CYS A 127 3.13 -13.03 -7.92
C CYS A 127 2.38 -12.25 -9.01
N HIS A 128 1.04 -12.32 -9.00
CA HIS A 128 0.19 -11.56 -9.90
C HIS A 128 0.53 -10.06 -9.81
N ARG A 129 0.64 -9.37 -10.96
CA ARG A 129 0.79 -7.91 -10.98
C ARG A 129 -0.50 -7.25 -11.43
N ILE A 130 -0.94 -6.24 -10.69
CA ILE A 130 -2.04 -5.36 -11.09
C ILE A 130 -1.43 -4.15 -11.82
N ASN A 131 -1.87 -3.97 -13.06
CA ASN A 131 -1.50 -2.85 -13.89
C ASN A 131 -2.73 -2.31 -14.61
N ILE A 132 -3.31 -1.25 -14.06
CA ILE A 132 -4.40 -0.53 -14.70
C ILE A 132 -3.75 0.60 -15.50
N LEU A 133 -4.06 0.66 -16.80
CA LEU A 133 -3.58 1.69 -17.71
C LEU A 133 -4.78 2.50 -18.20
N GLY A 134 -4.63 3.83 -18.26
CA GLY A 134 -5.69 4.76 -18.68
C GLY A 134 -5.17 6.18 -18.84
N GLU A 135 -6.03 7.10 -19.26
CA GLU A 135 -5.65 8.50 -19.49
C GLU A 135 -5.28 9.24 -18.20
N TYR A 136 -5.76 8.74 -17.05
CA TYR A 136 -5.37 9.24 -15.73
C TYR A 136 -3.85 9.22 -15.46
N GLN A 137 -3.02 8.60 -16.31
CA GLN A 137 -1.56 8.63 -16.19
C GLN A 137 -0.94 9.99 -16.55
N LYS A 138 -1.68 10.91 -17.19
CA LYS A 138 -1.22 12.27 -17.50
C LYS A 138 -2.38 13.25 -17.25
N PRO A 139 -2.25 14.32 -16.44
CA PRO A 139 -1.15 14.73 -15.56
C PRO A 139 -1.41 14.38 -14.07
N TYR A 140 -2.19 13.33 -13.77
CA TYR A 140 -2.72 13.11 -12.43
C TYR A 140 -1.70 12.48 -11.46
N LYS A 141 -1.67 13.03 -10.24
CA LYS A 141 -0.66 12.74 -9.20
C LYS A 141 -0.72 11.32 -8.62
N ALA A 142 -1.81 10.59 -8.85
CA ALA A 142 -2.12 9.31 -8.21
C ALA A 142 -1.85 8.08 -9.10
N ALA A 143 -1.51 8.26 -10.39
CA ALA A 143 -1.38 7.19 -11.36
C ALA A 143 -0.36 6.07 -10.98
N TRP A 144 0.67 6.44 -10.22
CA TRP A 144 1.64 5.50 -9.69
C TRP A 144 1.00 4.48 -8.71
N ALA A 145 -0.13 4.78 -8.09
CA ALA A 145 -0.78 3.88 -7.15
C ALA A 145 -1.55 2.74 -7.84
N PHE A 146 -1.67 2.76 -9.16
CA PHE A 146 -2.49 1.81 -9.95
C PHE A 146 -1.69 1.05 -11.01
N THR A 147 -0.36 1.19 -10.99
CA THR A 147 0.56 0.57 -11.93
C THR A 147 1.64 -0.19 -11.18
N ASN A 148 2.06 -1.34 -11.72
CA ASN A 148 3.11 -2.19 -11.15
C ASN A 148 2.90 -2.56 -9.67
N LEU A 149 1.66 -2.85 -9.28
CA LEU A 149 1.36 -3.38 -7.95
C LEU A 149 1.57 -4.89 -7.94
N GLU A 150 2.47 -5.39 -7.12
CA GLU A 150 2.66 -6.82 -6.90
C GLU A 150 1.65 -7.31 -5.86
N VAL A 151 0.93 -8.39 -6.17
CA VAL A 151 -0.09 -8.98 -5.29
C VAL A 151 0.57 -9.97 -4.33
N ASP A 152 0.65 -9.61 -3.06
CA ASP A 152 1.09 -10.50 -1.98
C ASP A 152 0.03 -11.56 -1.68
N LYS A 153 -1.26 -11.17 -1.74
CA LYS A 153 -2.40 -12.05 -1.46
C LYS A 153 -3.68 -11.55 -2.13
N GLN A 154 -4.40 -12.44 -2.80
CA GLN A 154 -5.76 -12.19 -3.28
C GLN A 154 -6.77 -12.70 -2.24
N TYR A 155 -7.64 -11.82 -1.73
CA TYR A 155 -8.73 -12.20 -0.81
C TYR A 155 -9.99 -12.61 -1.57
N ASN A 156 -10.29 -11.89 -2.65
CA ASN A 156 -11.35 -12.17 -3.62
C ASN A 156 -11.02 -11.40 -4.92
N ASP A 157 -11.93 -11.40 -5.89
CA ASP A 157 -11.72 -10.75 -7.21
C ASP A 157 -11.72 -9.21 -7.16
N CYS A 158 -12.04 -8.62 -6.01
CA CYS A 158 -12.13 -7.19 -5.78
C CYS A 158 -11.12 -6.68 -4.75
N LEU A 159 -10.41 -7.55 -4.02
CA LEU A 159 -9.65 -7.18 -2.82
C LEU A 159 -8.31 -7.91 -2.75
N PHE A 160 -7.23 -7.13 -2.69
CA PHE A 160 -5.86 -7.60 -2.83
C PHE A 160 -4.94 -6.94 -1.78
N GLU A 161 -4.08 -7.74 -1.15
CA GLU A 161 -2.89 -7.25 -0.45
C GLU A 161 -1.81 -6.99 -1.50
N VAL A 162 -1.28 -5.77 -1.54
CA VAL A 162 -0.34 -5.35 -2.59
C VAL A 162 0.89 -4.69 -2.03
N HIS A 163 1.98 -4.77 -2.78
CA HIS A 163 3.17 -3.97 -2.56
C HIS A 163 3.75 -3.42 -3.87
N ARG A 164 4.64 -2.44 -3.72
CA ARG A 164 5.45 -1.86 -4.79
C ARG A 164 6.82 -1.53 -4.24
#